data_AF-A0AAX2IF29-F1
#
_entry.id   AF-A0AAX2IF29-F1
#
_cell.length_a   1.000
_cell.length_b   1.000
_cell.length_c   1.000
_cell.angle_alpha   90.00
_cell.angle_beta   90.00
_cell.angle_gamma   90.00
#
_symmetry.space_group_name_H-M   'P 1'
#
loop_
_entity.id
_entity.type
_entity.pdbx_description
1 polymer ?
#
loop_
_entity_poly.entity_id
_entity_poly.type
_entity_poly.pdbx_seq_one_letter_code
_entity_poly.pdbx_strand_id
1 'polypeptide(L)'
;MAIYANPDHVHIFFSYKNLQITISDLVKTVKTESTNFINEKKLCLNHFGWQQGYGAFSYAKNQKEQVVNYILNQELHHKKKTFKDEYIEFLNAFEIEFQEQYLFEFYD
;
A
#
# COMPACT_ATOMS: atom_id res chain seq x y z
N MET A 1 -0.82 0.01 -14.88
CA MET A 1 -1.40 0.11 -13.54
C MET A 1 -1.55 -1.31 -13.02
N ALA A 2 -1.29 -1.53 -11.74
CA ALA A 2 -1.54 -2.79 -11.06
C ALA A 2 -2.06 -2.49 -9.66
N ILE A 3 -3.03 -3.27 -9.20
CA ILE A 3 -3.59 -3.17 -7.85
C ILE A 3 -3.76 -4.58 -7.33
N TYR A 4 -3.35 -4.82 -6.09
CA TYR A 4 -3.60 -6.07 -5.38
C TYR A 4 -3.85 -5.78 -3.91
N ALA A 5 -4.92 -6.36 -3.35
CA ALA A 5 -5.29 -6.22 -1.95
C ALA A 5 -5.03 -7.54 -1.22
N ASN A 6 -4.09 -7.52 -0.27
CA ASN A 6 -3.92 -8.56 0.72
C ASN A 6 -4.98 -8.38 1.83
N PRO A 7 -5.18 -9.38 2.71
CA PRO A 7 -6.13 -9.27 3.82
C PRO A 7 -5.85 -8.10 4.78
N ASP A 8 -4.59 -7.69 4.92
CA ASP A 8 -4.08 -6.72 5.89
C ASP A 8 -3.57 -5.40 5.26
N HIS A 9 -3.25 -5.39 3.96
CA HIS A 9 -2.76 -4.18 3.26
C HIS A 9 -3.04 -4.22 1.75
N VAL A 10 -2.82 -3.10 1.05
CA VAL A 10 -3.05 -2.98 -0.40
C VAL A 10 -1.86 -2.35 -1.11
N HIS A 11 -1.49 -2.89 -2.26
CA HIS A 11 -0.51 -2.33 -3.18
C HIS A 11 -1.20 -1.68 -4.37
N ILE A 12 -0.86 -0.43 -4.68
CA ILE A 12 -1.42 0.33 -5.80
C ILE A 12 -0.28 0.95 -6.60
N PHE A 13 -0.09 0.51 -7.85
CA PHE A 13 0.88 1.07 -8.78
C PHE A 13 0.19 1.73 -9.97
N PHE A 14 0.42 3.02 -10.11
CA PHE A 14 -0.22 3.86 -11.13
C PHE A 14 0.78 4.86 -11.69
N SER A 15 0.49 5.35 -12.89
CA SER A 15 1.21 6.49 -13.46
C SER A 15 0.60 7.77 -12.92
N TYR A 16 1.41 8.64 -12.34
CA TYR A 16 0.97 9.92 -11.81
C TYR A 16 1.47 11.06 -12.70
N LYS A 17 0.54 11.87 -13.21
CA LYS A 17 0.84 13.02 -14.08
C LYS A 17 0.31 14.35 -13.55
N ASN A 18 -0.62 14.32 -12.60
CA ASN A 18 -1.25 15.52 -12.09
C ASN A 18 -0.45 16.05 -10.90
N LEU A 19 0.29 17.14 -11.11
CA LEU A 19 1.12 17.76 -10.08
C LEU A 19 0.34 18.73 -9.16
N GLN A 20 -0.94 18.99 -9.44
CA GLN A 20 -1.79 19.87 -8.60
C GLN A 20 -2.36 19.14 -7.40
N ILE A 21 -2.47 17.82 -7.48
CA ILE A 21 -2.92 16.97 -6.37
C ILE A 21 -1.65 16.44 -5.71
N THR A 22 -1.61 16.39 -4.38
CA THR A 22 -0.50 15.75 -3.67
C THR A 22 -0.75 14.25 -3.54
N ILE A 23 0.31 13.45 -3.36
CA ILE A 23 0.15 12.02 -3.05
C ILE A 23 -0.64 11.83 -1.75
N SER A 24 -0.44 12.70 -0.76
CA SER A 24 -1.19 12.68 0.50
C SER A 24 -2.69 12.87 0.27
N ASP A 25 -3.09 13.83 -0.56
CA ASP A 25 -4.51 14.08 -0.88
C ASP A 25 -5.13 12.91 -1.65
N LEU A 26 -4.37 12.33 -2.58
CA LEU A 26 -4.80 11.14 -3.31
C LEU A 26 -5.04 9.97 -2.36
N VAL A 27 -4.07 9.66 -1.49
CA VAL A 27 -4.19 8.56 -0.52
C VAL A 27 -5.32 8.81 0.46
N LYS A 28 -5.49 10.05 0.95
CA LYS A 28 -6.62 10.43 1.81
C LYS A 28 -7.95 10.14 1.12
N THR A 29 -8.08 10.51 -0.15
CA THR A 29 -9.30 10.28 -0.93
C THR A 29 -9.55 8.78 -1.10
N VAL A 30 -8.53 8.01 -1.53
CA VAL A 30 -8.66 6.55 -1.69
C VAL A 30 -9.09 5.89 -0.38
N LYS A 31 -8.46 6.24 0.75
CA LYS A 31 -8.78 5.66 2.05
C LYS A 31 -10.19 6.04 2.51
N THR A 32 -10.58 7.30 2.38
CA THR A 32 -11.92 7.79 2.77
C THR A 32 -13.01 7.13 1.94
N GLU A 33 -12.89 7.18 0.61
CA GLU A 33 -13.93 6.67 -0.29
C GLU A 33 -14.06 5.15 -0.19
N SER A 34 -12.94 4.42 -0.08
CA SER A 34 -13.00 2.97 0.13
C SER A 34 -13.58 2.59 1.49
N THR A 35 -13.22 3.32 2.56
CA THR A 35 -13.82 3.12 3.89
C THR A 35 -15.33 3.33 3.86
N ASN A 36 -15.80 4.43 3.26
CA ASN A 36 -17.23 4.72 3.14
C ASN A 36 -17.92 3.62 2.33
N PHE A 37 -17.40 3.28 1.15
CA PHE A 37 -17.97 2.28 0.28
C PHE A 37 -18.08 0.89 0.95
N ILE A 38 -17.01 0.40 1.58
CA ILE A 38 -16.98 -0.90 2.24
C ILE A 38 -18.00 -0.96 3.39
N ASN A 39 -18.07 0.10 4.21
CA ASN A 39 -18.99 0.16 5.34
C ASN A 39 -20.46 0.31 4.90
N GLU A 40 -20.74 1.19 3.94
CA GLU A 40 -22.08 1.41 3.38
C GLU A 40 -22.63 0.14 2.73
N LYS A 41 -21.78 -0.59 2.01
CA LYS A 41 -22.15 -1.85 1.35
C LYS A 41 -22.06 -3.07 2.29
N LYS A 42 -21.65 -2.88 3.55
CA LYS A 42 -21.47 -3.94 4.55
C LYS A 42 -20.63 -5.11 4.04
N LEU A 43 -19.51 -4.79 3.37
CA LEU A 43 -18.61 -5.79 2.80
C LEU A 43 -17.69 -6.44 3.87
N CYS A 44 -17.68 -5.89 5.08
CA CYS A 44 -17.01 -6.45 6.24
C CYS A 44 -18.01 -6.63 7.39
N LEU A 45 -17.78 -7.63 8.24
CA LEU A 45 -18.62 -7.90 9.42
C LEU A 45 -18.56 -6.76 10.44
N ASN A 46 -17.37 -6.21 10.63
CA ASN A 46 -17.10 -5.09 11.52
C ASN A 46 -16.91 -3.80 10.73
N HIS A 47 -16.88 -2.67 11.44
CA HIS A 47 -16.52 -1.39 10.84
C HIS A 47 -15.11 -1.49 10.26
N PHE A 48 -15.00 -1.23 8.96
CA PHE A 48 -13.74 -1.22 8.24
C PHE A 48 -13.08 0.16 8.37
N GLY A 49 -11.78 0.18 8.65
CA GLY A 49 -10.99 1.41 8.68
C GLY A 49 -9.53 1.10 8.34
N TRP A 50 -8.87 2.04 7.66
CA TRP A 50 -7.45 1.92 7.36
C TRP A 50 -6.60 2.42 8.53
N GLN A 51 -5.44 1.78 8.75
CA GLN A 51 -4.39 2.29 9.66
C GLN A 51 -3.96 3.72 9.31
N GLN A 52 -3.39 4.48 10.24
CA GLN A 52 -2.84 5.80 9.94
C GLN A 52 -1.57 5.71 9.07
N GLY A 53 -1.30 6.76 8.29
CA GLY A 53 -0.14 6.81 7.39
C GLY A 53 -0.29 6.02 6.08
N TYR A 54 0.80 5.99 5.31
CA TYR A 54 0.95 5.26 4.05
C TYR A 54 2.43 5.18 3.63
N GLY A 55 2.78 4.19 2.80
CA GLY A 55 4.05 4.15 2.08
C GLY A 55 3.89 4.63 0.64
N ALA A 56 4.83 5.42 0.13
CA ALA A 56 4.84 5.87 -1.26
C ALA A 56 6.26 5.82 -1.83
N PHE A 57 6.44 5.05 -2.89
CA PHE A 57 7.73 4.78 -3.51
C PHE A 57 7.64 5.02 -5.01
N SER A 58 8.65 5.68 -5.59
CA SER A 58 8.68 6.03 -7.01
C SER A 58 9.59 5.07 -7.78
N TYR A 59 9.13 4.63 -8.95
CA TYR A 59 9.87 3.73 -9.83
C TYR A 59 10.06 4.34 -11.22
N ALA A 60 11.20 4.03 -11.85
CA ALA A 60 11.48 4.41 -13.22
C ALA A 60 10.61 3.61 -14.21
N LYS A 61 10.37 4.20 -15.39
CA LYS A 61 9.47 3.62 -16.41
C LYS A 61 9.90 2.22 -16.87
N ASN A 62 11.20 1.94 -16.91
CA ASN A 62 11.75 0.63 -17.27
C ASN A 62 11.51 -0.44 -16.20
N GLN A 63 11.25 -0.07 -14.94
CA GLN A 63 10.91 -1.00 -13.86
C GLN A 63 9.43 -1.38 -13.84
N LYS A 64 8.61 -0.77 -14.71
CA LYS A 64 7.15 -0.95 -14.74
C LYS A 64 6.73 -2.41 -14.72
N GLU A 65 7.29 -3.24 -15.60
CA GLU A 65 6.88 -4.65 -15.71
C GLU A 65 7.27 -5.44 -14.47
N GLN A 66 8.45 -5.17 -13.91
CA GLN A 66 8.90 -5.79 -12.66
C GLN A 66 7.95 -5.46 -11.50
N VAL A 67 7.56 -4.18 -11.34
CA VAL A 67 6.64 -3.74 -10.28
C VAL A 67 5.24 -4.29 -10.48
N VAL A 68 4.74 -4.32 -11.72
CA VAL A 68 3.44 -4.94 -12.03
C VAL A 68 3.45 -6.42 -11.66
N ASN A 69 4.48 -7.16 -12.08
CA ASN A 69 4.61 -8.58 -11.76
C ASN A 69 4.75 -8.81 -10.26
N TYR A 70 5.47 -7.94 -9.55
CA TYR A 70 5.57 -7.98 -8.10
C TYR A 70 4.19 -7.90 -7.42
N ILE A 71 3.40 -6.89 -7.79
CA ILE A 71 2.07 -6.65 -7.21
C ILE A 71 1.10 -7.78 -7.52
N LEU A 72 1.10 -8.30 -8.75
CA LEU A 72 0.18 -9.37 -9.13
C LEU A 72 0.52 -10.73 -8.50
N ASN A 73 1.73 -10.91 -7.97
CA ASN A 73 2.18 -12.14 -7.31
C ASN A 73 2.23 -12.03 -5.78
N GLN A 74 1.58 -11.01 -5.21
CA GLN A 74 1.55 -10.75 -3.77
C GLN A 74 1.01 -11.94 -2.94
N GLU A 75 0.03 -12.68 -3.45
CA GLU A 75 -0.45 -13.91 -2.79
C GLU A 75 0.67 -14.93 -2.54
N LEU A 76 1.57 -15.09 -3.51
CA LEU A 76 2.70 -16.03 -3.40
C LEU A 76 3.83 -15.44 -2.54
N HIS A 77 4.01 -14.13 -2.60
CA HIS A 77 4.99 -13.40 -1.77
C HIS A 77 4.69 -13.57 -0.28
N HIS A 78 3.43 -13.35 0.12
CA HIS A 78 3.02 -13.41 1.51
C HIS A 78 2.87 -14.82 2.09
N LYS A 79 3.07 -15.87 1.28
CA LYS A 79 3.28 -17.23 1.80
C LYS A 79 4.60 -17.41 2.55
N LYS A 80 5.55 -16.49 2.37
CA LYS A 80 6.92 -16.59 2.92
C LYS A 80 7.35 -15.36 3.73
N LYS A 81 6.61 -14.25 3.64
CA LYS A 81 7.06 -12.96 4.15
C LYS A 81 5.88 -12.14 4.65
N THR A 82 6.05 -11.49 5.81
CA THR A 82 4.99 -10.66 6.41
C THR A 82 4.95 -9.29 5.74
N PHE A 83 3.86 -8.53 5.93
CA PHE A 83 3.80 -7.13 5.51
C PHE A 83 4.87 -6.29 6.24
N LYS A 84 5.18 -6.59 7.51
CA LYS A 84 6.26 -5.91 8.26
C LYS A 84 7.62 -6.06 7.58
N ASP A 85 7.99 -7.30 7.26
CA ASP A 85 9.25 -7.59 6.57
C ASP A 85 9.28 -6.90 5.19
N GLU A 86 8.14 -6.89 4.49
CA GLU A 86 8.00 -6.23 3.19
C GLU A 86 8.22 -4.72 3.28
N TYR A 87 7.56 -4.08 4.25
CA TYR A 87 7.67 -2.65 4.45
C TYR A 87 9.08 -2.23 4.84
N ILE A 88 9.74 -2.97 5.74
CA ILE A 88 11.13 -2.72 6.13
C ILE A 88 12.07 -2.88 4.93
N GLU A 89 11.88 -3.90 4.10
CA GLU A 89 12.67 -4.06 2.88
C GLU A 89 12.49 -2.89 1.91
N PHE A 90 11.29 -2.33 1.78
CA PHE A 90 11.11 -1.11 0.97
C PHE A 90 11.84 0.08 1.58
N LEU A 91 11.71 0.32 2.88
CA LEU A 91 12.42 1.44 3.52
C LEU A 91 13.93 1.35 3.30
N ASN A 92 14.50 0.14 3.48
CA ASN A 92 15.92 -0.11 3.24
C ASN A 92 16.30 0.06 1.76
N ALA A 93 15.51 -0.48 0.83
CA ALA A 93 15.80 -0.41 -0.61
C ALA A 93 15.73 1.03 -1.16
N PHE A 94 14.94 1.90 -0.52
CA PHE A 94 14.82 3.31 -0.85
C PHE A 94 15.65 4.23 0.06
N GLU A 95 16.51 3.66 0.90
CA GLU A 95 17.42 4.39 1.80
C GLU A 95 16.69 5.39 2.70
N ILE A 96 15.47 5.04 3.14
CA ILE A 96 14.67 5.86 4.04
C ILE A 96 15.09 5.53 5.47
N GLU A 97 15.62 6.52 6.20
CA GLU A 97 15.89 6.37 7.63
C GLU A 97 14.57 6.25 8.41
N PHE A 98 14.49 5.26 9.30
CA PHE A 98 13.35 5.07 10.19
C PHE A 98 13.82 4.61 11.56
N GLN A 99 12.96 4.83 12.57
CA GLN A 99 13.13 4.24 13.88
C GLN A 99 12.02 3.22 14.08
N GLU A 100 12.34 2.02 14.54
CA GLU A 100 11.39 0.90 14.61
C GLU A 100 10.12 1.25 15.41
N GLN A 101 10.24 2.07 16.45
CA GLN A 101 9.11 2.51 17.29
C GLN A 101 8.11 3.44 16.57
N TYR A 102 8.45 3.95 15.38
CA TYR A 102 7.57 4.78 14.55
C TYR A 102 7.09 4.07 13.29
N LEU A 103 7.37 2.77 13.16
CA LEU A 103 6.74 1.95 12.13
C LEU A 103 5.26 1.72 12.45
N PHE A 104 4.52 1.21 11.47
CA PHE A 104 3.10 0.91 11.63
C PHE A 104 2.85 -0.12 12.75
N GLU A 105 1.62 -0.11 13.26
CA GLU A 105 1.11 -1.25 14.02
C GLU A 105 0.85 -2.38 13.03
N PHE A 106 1.67 -3.43 13.10
CA PHE A 106 1.51 -4.63 12.29
C PHE A 106 0.63 -5.63 13.06
N TYR A 107 -0.34 -6.22 12.36
CA TYR A 107 -1.21 -7.26 12.91
C TYR A 107 -0.83 -8.59 12.23
N ASP A 108 -0.56 -9.61 13.04
CA ASP A 108 -0.23 -10.98 12.58
C ASP A 108 -1.49 -11.81 12.26
#